data_AF-A0A317R9Z4-F1
#
_entry.id   AF-A0A317R9Z4-F1
#
_cell.length_a   1.000
_cell.length_b   1.000
_cell.length_c   1.000
_cell.angle_alpha   90.00
_cell.angle_beta   90.00
_cell.angle_gamma   90.00
#
_symmetry.space_group_name_H-M   'P 1'
#
loop_
_entity.id
_entity.type
_entity.pdbx_description
1 polymer ?
#
loop_
_entity_poly.entity_id
_entity_poly.type
_entity_poly.pdbx_seq_one_letter_code
_entity_poly.pdbx_strand_id
1 'polypeptide(L)'
;MNIAVQQGAAEGLKFIEYVNFIAEKGYVPPNGKHWVDHIRKKGNEATHEIAVMGEQDAKELISFIEMLLRFIYEFPSMVPVST
;
A
#
# COMPACT_ATOMS: atom_id res chain seq x y z
N MET A 1 -5.03 -6.30 -5.42
CA MET A 1 -3.85 -6.35 -4.51
C MET A 1 -4.17 -7.37 -3.42
N ASN A 2 -3.38 -8.45 -3.31
CA ASN A 2 -3.73 -9.62 -2.48
C ASN A 2 -3.84 -9.31 -1.00
N ILE A 3 -3.02 -8.39 -0.49
CA ILE A 3 -3.03 -7.96 0.90
C ILE A 3 -4.39 -7.36 1.29
N ALA A 4 -4.95 -6.46 0.48
CA ALA A 4 -6.25 -5.86 0.78
C ALA A 4 -7.36 -6.93 0.84
N VAL A 5 -7.34 -7.90 -0.08
CA VAL A 5 -8.29 -9.03 -0.09
C VAL A 5 -8.12 -9.89 1.17
N GLN A 6 -6.88 -10.21 1.55
CA GLN A 6 -6.59 -10.93 2.79
C GLN A 6 -7.12 -10.19 4.03
N GLN A 7 -7.10 -8.86 4.01
CA GLN A 7 -7.64 -8.01 5.08
C GLN A 7 -9.16 -7.73 4.94
N GLY A 8 -9.85 -8.35 3.97
CA GLY A 8 -11.31 -8.33 3.83
C GLY A 8 -11.86 -7.43 2.72
N ALA A 9 -11.05 -6.94 1.79
CA ALA A 9 -11.54 -6.26 0.60
C ALA A 9 -12.17 -7.25 -0.39
N ALA A 10 -13.18 -6.81 -1.14
CA ALA A 10 -13.76 -7.62 -2.22
C ALA A 10 -12.75 -7.84 -3.36
N GLU A 11 -12.85 -8.97 -4.04
CA GLU A 11 -12.07 -9.24 -5.24
C GLU A 11 -12.58 -8.44 -6.46
N GLY A 12 -11.76 -8.36 -7.52
CA GLY A 12 -12.14 -7.69 -8.77
C GLY A 12 -12.15 -6.16 -8.72
N LEU A 13 -11.80 -5.55 -7.59
CA LEU A 13 -11.71 -4.10 -7.46
C LEU A 13 -10.52 -3.51 -8.23
N LYS A 14 -10.58 -2.21 -8.52
CA LYS A 14 -9.45 -1.46 -9.08
C LYS A 14 -8.33 -1.34 -8.05
N PHE A 15 -7.09 -1.20 -8.53
CA PHE A 15 -5.91 -1.01 -7.67
C PHE A 15 -6.14 0.07 -6.61
N ILE A 16 -6.71 1.21 -7.00
CA ILE A 16 -7.00 2.31 -6.08
C ILE A 16 -7.97 1.92 -4.96
N GLU A 17 -9.00 1.13 -5.25
CA GLU A 17 -9.97 0.73 -4.23
C GLU A 17 -9.31 -0.14 -3.16
N TYR A 18 -8.34 -0.97 -3.54
CA TYR A 18 -7.53 -1.71 -2.58
C TYR A 18 -6.62 -0.82 -1.73
N VAL A 19 -5.99 0.19 -2.33
CA VAL A 19 -5.12 1.11 -1.58
C VAL A 19 -5.95 1.94 -0.59
N ASN A 20 -7.13 2.43 -1.02
CA ASN A 20 -8.05 3.15 -0.15
C ASN A 20 -8.51 2.27 1.02
N PHE A 21 -8.89 1.02 0.76
CA PHE A 21 -9.30 0.07 1.79
C PHE A 21 -8.23 -0.10 2.87
N ILE A 22 -6.97 -0.28 2.47
CA ILE A 22 -5.85 -0.45 3.41
C ILE A 22 -5.66 0.82 4.27
N ALA A 23 -5.78 2.00 3.65
CA ALA A 23 -5.67 3.27 4.37
C ALA A 23 -6.83 3.49 5.36
N GLU A 24 -8.06 3.19 4.95
CA GLU A 24 -9.27 3.33 5.78
C GLU A 24 -9.30 2.35 6.96
N LYS A 25 -8.72 1.16 6.78
CA LYS A 25 -8.60 0.16 7.85
C LYS A 25 -7.45 0.44 8.84
N GLY A 26 -6.69 1.52 8.65
CA GLY A 26 -5.65 1.93 9.58
C GLY A 26 -4.32 1.19 9.44
N TYR A 27 -4.11 0.46 8.33
CA TYR A 27 -2.80 -0.14 8.02
C TYR A 27 -1.77 0.89 7.52
N VAL A 28 -2.23 2.12 7.27
CA VAL A 28 -1.37 3.28 6.98
C VAL A 28 -1.60 4.31 8.10
N PRO A 29 -0.54 4.95 8.63
CA PRO A 29 -0.68 6.01 9.63
C PRO A 29 -1.59 7.15 9.15
N PRO A 30 -2.28 7.88 10.06
CA PRO A 30 -3.17 8.99 9.69
C PRO A 30 -2.51 10.07 8.81
N ASN A 31 -1.22 10.35 9.04
CA ASN A 31 -0.44 11.31 8.27
C ASN A 31 0.07 10.73 6.92
N GLY A 32 -0.11 9.43 6.69
CA GLY A 32 0.29 8.73 5.47
C GLY A 32 -0.72 8.82 4.32
N LYS A 33 -1.84 9.54 4.49
CA LYS A 33 -2.82 9.73 3.40
C LYS A 33 -2.22 10.38 2.16
N HIS A 34 -1.33 11.35 2.33
CA HIS A 34 -0.64 11.99 1.20
C HIS A 34 0.22 10.99 0.41
N TRP A 35 0.86 10.05 1.11
CA TRP A 35 1.63 8.98 0.51
C TRP A 35 0.75 8.01 -0.30
N VAL A 36 -0.43 7.66 0.23
CA VAL A 36 -1.42 6.85 -0.49
C VAL A 36 -1.85 7.53 -1.80
N ASP A 37 -2.13 8.83 -1.74
CA ASP A 37 -2.48 9.62 -2.93
C ASP A 37 -1.34 9.69 -3.96
N HIS A 38 -0.09 9.75 -3.49
CA HIS A 38 1.10 9.77 -4.34
C HIS A 38 1.29 8.44 -5.09
N ILE A 39 1.22 7.32 -4.38
CA ILE A 39 1.31 5.97 -4.97
C ILE A 39 0.18 5.73 -5.96
N ARG A 40 -1.04 6.23 -5.67
CA ARG A 40 -2.16 6.20 -6.61
C ARG A 40 -1.82 6.88 -7.93
N LYS A 41 -1.28 8.11 -7.87
CA LYS A 41 -0.94 8.87 -9.08
C LYS A 41 0.12 8.13 -9.89
N LYS A 42 1.17 7.64 -9.22
CA LYS A 42 2.25 6.88 -9.86
C LYS A 42 1.78 5.57 -10.50
N GLY A 43 0.89 4.82 -9.83
CA GLY A 43 0.31 3.60 -10.40
C GLY A 43 -0.55 3.87 -11.65
N ASN A 44 -1.32 4.96 -11.65
CA ASN A 44 -2.10 5.36 -12.82
C ASN A 44 -1.21 5.86 -13.97
N GLU A 45 -0.20 6.68 -13.67
CA GLU A 45 0.82 7.15 -14.63
C GLU A 45 1.50 5.96 -15.32
N ALA A 46 1.97 4.97 -14.55
CA ALA A 46 2.62 3.77 -15.08
C ALA A 46 1.68 2.86 -15.91
N THR A 47 0.37 2.99 -15.75
CA THR A 47 -0.63 2.20 -16.51
C THR A 47 -0.98 2.86 -17.85
N HIS A 48 -0.93 4.19 -17.93
CA HIS A 48 -1.32 4.94 -19.13
C HIS A 48 -0.15 5.42 -19.98
N GLU A 49 0.98 5.72 -19.35
CA GLU A 49 2.19 6.15 -20.01
C GLU A 49 3.25 5.07 -19.80
N ILE A 50 3.92 4.65 -20.86
CA ILE A 50 5.22 3.96 -20.75
C ILE A 50 6.24 5.03 -20.34
N ALA A 51 5.99 5.67 -19.20
CA ALA A 51 6.86 6.66 -18.61
C ALA A 51 8.01 5.90 -17.96
N VAL A 52 9.24 6.28 -18.31
CA VAL A 52 10.43 5.77 -17.64
C VAL A 52 10.37 6.26 -16.19
N MET A 53 9.98 5.37 -15.28
CA MET A 53 10.00 5.65 -13.85
C MET A 53 11.43 5.96 -13.42
N GLY A 54 11.60 7.09 -12.72
CA GLY A 54 12.89 7.49 -12.20
C GLY A 54 13.28 6.68 -10.96
N GLU A 55 14.56 6.77 -10.59
CA GLU A 55 15.08 6.17 -9.36
C GLU A 55 14.28 6.61 -8.12
N GLN A 56 13.88 7.87 -8.07
CA GLN A 56 13.12 8.43 -6.95
C GLN A 56 11.73 7.79 -6.82
N ASP A 57 11.02 7.61 -7.94
CA ASP A 57 9.70 6.97 -7.95
C ASP A 57 9.82 5.52 -7.43
N ALA A 58 10.87 4.80 -7.84
CA ALA A 58 11.14 3.45 -7.38
C ALA A 58 11.44 3.40 -5.87
N LYS A 59 12.27 4.32 -5.36
CA LYS A 59 12.58 4.40 -3.93
C LYS A 59 11.33 4.66 -3.09
N GLU A 60 10.45 5.55 -3.54
CA GLU A 60 9.20 5.86 -2.86
C GLU A 60 8.28 4.65 -2.82
N LEU A 61 8.10 3.94 -3.95
CA LEU A 61 7.29 2.73 -4.00
C LEU A 61 7.85 1.61 -3.09
N ILE A 62 9.16 1.40 -3.09
CA ILE A 62 9.79 0.39 -2.22
C ILE A 62 9.58 0.75 -0.76
N SER A 63 9.81 2.01 -0.37
CA SER A 63 9.62 2.49 1.01
C SER A 63 8.18 2.28 1.49
N PHE A 64 7.21 2.52 0.61
CA PHE A 64 5.80 2.30 0.90
C PHE A 64 5.47 0.82 1.08
N ILE A 65 5.96 -0.06 0.18
CA ILE A 65 5.73 -1.50 0.28
C ILE A 65 6.39 -2.06 1.55
N GLU A 66 7.62 -1.64 1.86
CA GLU A 66 8.31 -2.04 3.09
C GLU A 66 7.50 -1.70 4.33
N MET A 67 7.01 -0.45 4.42
CA MET A 67 6.16 -0.01 5.52
C MET A 67 4.92 -0.90 5.68
N LEU A 68 4.22 -1.21 4.58
CA LEU A 68 3.03 -2.08 4.64
C LEU A 68 3.35 -3.49 5.12
N LEU A 69 4.41 -4.10 4.58
CA LEU A 69 4.82 -5.45 5.00
C LEU A 69 5.21 -5.49 6.48
N ARG A 70 5.90 -4.43 6.94
CA ARG A 70 6.26 -4.26 8.35
C ARG A 70 5.03 -4.22 9.25
N PHE A 71 4.05 -3.39 8.94
CA PHE A 71 2.85 -3.24 9.77
C PHE A 71 1.92 -4.45 9.72
N ILE A 72 1.83 -5.14 8.58
CA ILE A 72 0.86 -6.23 8.39
C ILE A 72 1.42 -7.57 8.86
N TYR A 73 2.72 -7.81 8.70
CA TYR A 73 3.33 -9.11 8.98
C TYR A 73 4.44 -9.03 10.03
N GLU A 74 5.41 -8.13 9.85
CA GLU A 74 6.63 -8.14 10.69
C GLU A 74 6.32 -7.76 12.15
N PHE A 75 5.78 -6.56 12.39
CA PHE A 75 5.53 -6.08 13.76
C PHE A 75 4.50 -6.94 14.52
N PRO A 76 3.38 -7.39 13.92
CA PRO A 76 2.49 -8.32 14.59
C PRO A 76 3.17 -9.66 14.96
N SER A 77 4.17 -10.10 14.19
CA SER A 77 4.92 -11.32 14.49
C SER A 77 6.01 -11.14 15.57
N MET A 78 6.46 -9.90 15.81
CA MET A 78 7.51 -9.59 16.78
C MET A 78 7.05 -9.67 18.23
N VAL A 79 5.75 -9.58 18.48
CA VAL A 79 5.17 -9.67 19.83
C VAL A 79 4.18 -10.84 19.83
N PRO A 80 4.33 -11.82 20.74
CA PRO A 80 3.34 -12.90 20.86
C PRO A 80 1.96 -12.28 21.14
N VAL A 81 0.92 -12.75 20.44
CA VAL A 81 -0.44 -12.36 20.76
C VAL A 81 -0.74 -12.85 22.17
N SER A 82 -0.84 -11.94 23.13
CA SER A 82 -1.30 -12.28 24.48
C SER A 82 -2.75 -12.77 24.38
N THR A 83 -2.93 -14.08 24.47
CA THR A 83 -4.23 -14.76 24.60
C THR A 83 -4.84 -14.54 25.97
#